data_AF-A0A1Q2M4K9-F1
#
_entry.id   AF-A0A1Q2M4K9-F1
#
_cell.length_a   1.000
_cell.length_b   1.000
_cell.length_c   1.000
_cell.angle_alpha   90.00
_cell.angle_beta   90.00
_cell.angle_gamma   90.00
#
_symmetry.space_group_name_H-M   'P 1'
#
loop_
_entity.id
_entity.type
_entity.pdbx_description
1 polymer ?
#
loop_
_entity_poly.entity_id
_entity_poly.type
_entity_poly.pdbx_seq_one_letter_code
_entity_poly.pdbx_strand_id
1 'polypeptide(L)'
;MSQQALLEYFISNQWITIPAFIIFVIGVTLCWFGGLMAALTAIGNQRWAWGLVTIFLGPVTGIPYSLLYKEAEYPRSLMMRGLLVILVAAIIFGVGWLVS
;
A
#
# COMPACT_ATOMS: atom_id res chain seq x y z
N MET A 1 21.40 -6.04 -14.41
CA MET A 1 20.81 -7.39 -14.35
C MET A 1 19.99 -7.60 -15.62
N SER A 2 20.14 -8.73 -16.32
CA SER A 2 19.28 -9.01 -17.48
C SER A 2 17.88 -9.37 -16.98
N GLN A 3 16.83 -8.97 -17.71
CA GLN A 3 15.44 -9.35 -17.43
C GLN A 3 15.25 -10.87 -17.26
N GLN A 4 16.07 -11.65 -17.96
CA GLN A 4 16.08 -13.12 -17.93
C GLN A 4 16.43 -13.67 -16.55
N ALA A 5 17.44 -13.12 -15.87
CA ALA A 5 17.83 -13.59 -14.53
C ALA A 5 16.75 -13.33 -13.47
N LEU A 6 16.00 -12.24 -13.62
CA LEU A 6 14.85 -11.92 -12.76
C LEU A 6 13.70 -12.92 -12.96
N LEU A 7 13.40 -13.25 -14.22
CA LEU A 7 12.35 -14.21 -14.58
C LEU A 7 12.69 -15.63 -14.11
N GLU A 8 13.92 -16.08 -14.31
CA GLU A 8 14.38 -17.39 -13.82
C GLU A 8 14.22 -17.48 -12.30
N TYR A 9 14.64 -16.47 -11.55
CA TYR A 9 14.44 -16.43 -10.11
C TYR A 9 12.96 -16.55 -9.70
N PHE A 10 12.07 -15.80 -10.38
CA PHE A 10 10.63 -15.86 -10.12
C PHE A 10 10.04 -17.23 -10.40
N ILE A 11 10.46 -17.89 -11.48
CA ILE A 11 9.99 -19.23 -11.87
C ILE A 11 10.52 -20.30 -10.90
N SER A 12 11.80 -20.24 -10.51
CA SER A 12 12.42 -21.19 -9.59
C SER A 12 11.88 -21.07 -8.15
N ASN A 13 11.44 -19.89 -7.74
CA ASN A 13 10.96 -19.61 -6.38
C ASN A 13 9.45 -19.29 -6.30
N GLN A 14 8.66 -19.79 -7.26
CA GLN A 14 7.20 -19.55 -7.35
C GLN A 14 6.44 -19.77 -6.03
N TRP A 15 6.87 -20.78 -5.26
CA TRP A 15 6.29 -21.14 -3.97
C TRP A 15 6.37 -20.03 -2.91
N ILE A 16 7.37 -19.14 -2.97
CA ILE A 16 7.49 -17.96 -2.08
C ILE A 16 6.99 -16.70 -2.78
N THR A 17 7.32 -16.54 -4.07
CA THR A 17 7.05 -15.29 -4.80
C THR A 17 5.56 -15.05 -5.00
N ILE A 18 4.76 -16.09 -5.23
CA ILE A 18 3.30 -15.97 -5.36
C ILE A 18 2.65 -15.53 -4.04
N PRO A 19 2.87 -16.20 -2.88
CA PRO A 19 2.35 -15.72 -1.60
C PRO A 19 2.81 -14.30 -1.25
N ALA A 20 4.09 -13.98 -1.45
CA ALA A 20 4.62 -12.65 -1.20
C ALA A 20 3.93 -11.58 -2.06
N PHE A 21 3.65 -11.90 -3.33
CA PHE A 21 2.90 -11.04 -4.23
C PHE A 21 1.45 -10.84 -3.77
N ILE A 22 0.77 -11.90 -3.30
CA ILE A 22 -0.59 -11.79 -2.76
C ILE A 22 -0.61 -10.85 -1.54
N ILE A 23 0.33 -11.03 -0.61
CA ILE A 23 0.46 -10.16 0.57
C ILE A 23 0.69 -8.71 0.13
N PHE A 24 1.58 -8.49 -0.84
CA PHE A 24 1.83 -7.16 -1.40
C PHE A 24 0.57 -6.51 -1.96
N VAL A 25 -0.19 -7.24 -2.79
CA VAL A 25 -1.44 -6.74 -3.39
C VAL A 25 -2.49 -6.41 -2.32
N ILE A 26 -2.62 -7.24 -1.28
CA ILE A 26 -3.50 -6.95 -0.13
C ILE A 26 -3.08 -5.64 0.56
N GLY A 27 -1.78 -5.44 0.80
CA GLY A 27 -1.26 -4.22 1.41
C GLY A 27 -1.53 -2.98 0.57
N VAL A 28 -1.28 -3.04 -0.74
CA VAL A 28 -1.59 -1.97 -1.69
C VAL A 28 -3.09 -1.64 -1.70
N THR A 29 -3.93 -2.67 -1.69
CA THR A 29 -5.39 -2.53 -1.68
C THR A 29 -5.85 -1.81 -0.41
N LEU A 30 -5.36 -2.23 0.77
CA LEU A 30 -5.66 -1.57 2.05
C LEU A 30 -5.24 -0.09 2.06
N CYS A 31 -4.06 0.23 1.53
CA CYS A 31 -3.62 1.62 1.36
C CYS A 31 -4.59 2.41 0.46
N TRP A 32 -5.02 1.83 -0.66
CA TRP A 32 -5.91 2.50 -1.59
C TRP A 32 -7.30 2.74 -1.00
N PHE A 33 -7.88 1.72 -0.36
CA PHE A 33 -9.15 1.85 0.35
C PHE A 33 -9.06 2.87 1.48
N GLY A 34 -7.96 2.89 2.24
CA GLY A 34 -7.72 3.91 3.26
C GLY A 34 -7.62 5.32 2.68
N GLY A 35 -7.00 5.48 1.51
CA GLY A 35 -6.97 6.73 0.76
C GLY A 35 -8.37 7.19 0.33
N LEU A 36 -9.17 6.30 -0.26
CA LEU A 36 -10.55 6.60 -0.65
C LEU A 36 -11.41 6.98 0.56
N MET A 37 -11.27 6.27 1.68
CA MET A 37 -11.94 6.61 2.94
C MET A 37 -11.48 7.97 3.47
N ALA A 38 -10.19 8.30 3.38
CA ALA A 38 -9.68 9.62 3.73
C ALA A 38 -10.30 10.72 2.85
N ALA A 39 -10.47 10.46 1.56
CA ALA A 39 -11.13 11.40 0.65
C ALA A 39 -12.60 11.62 1.02
N LEU A 40 -13.34 10.55 1.32
CA LEU A 40 -14.73 10.63 1.77
C LEU A 40 -14.84 11.40 3.09
N THR A 41 -13.95 11.15 4.05
CA THR A 41 -13.87 11.91 5.29
C THR A 41 -13.55 13.39 5.03
N ALA A 42 -12.66 13.70 4.08
CA ALA A 42 -12.37 15.09 3.70
C ALA A 42 -13.58 15.80 3.11
N ILE A 43 -14.31 15.14 2.20
CA ILE A 43 -15.53 15.70 1.59
C ILE A 43 -16.62 15.89 2.65
N GLY A 44 -16.83 14.90 3.52
CA GLY A 44 -17.81 14.97 4.61
C GLY A 44 -17.57 16.13 5.57
N ASN A 45 -16.31 16.53 5.74
CA ASN A 45 -15.89 17.63 6.62
C ASN A 45 -15.66 18.95 5.88
N GLN A 46 -16.25 19.12 4.69
CA GLN A 46 -16.12 20.31 3.83
C GLN A 46 -14.69 20.67 3.41
N ARG A 47 -13.73 19.74 3.50
CA ARG A 47 -12.35 19.92 3.04
C ARG A 47 -12.21 19.42 1.61
N TRP A 48 -12.94 20.07 0.71
CA TRP A 48 -13.07 19.66 -0.69
C TRP A 48 -11.74 19.53 -1.43
N ALA A 49 -10.79 20.45 -1.22
CA ALA A 49 -9.47 20.37 -1.85
C ALA A 49 -8.73 19.07 -1.49
N TRP A 50 -8.74 18.71 -0.21
CA TRP A 50 -8.15 17.45 0.26
C TRP A 50 -8.88 16.23 -0.29
N GLY A 51 -10.22 16.28 -0.32
CA GLY A 51 -11.04 15.20 -0.87
C GLY A 51 -10.75 14.93 -2.33
N LEU A 52 -10.77 15.97 -3.17
CA LEU A 52 -10.53 15.88 -4.60
C LEU A 52 -9.13 15.34 -4.90
N VAL A 53 -8.11 15.92 -4.27
CA VAL A 53 -6.72 15.48 -4.46
C VAL A 53 -6.53 14.04 -4.02
N THR A 54 -7.17 13.62 -2.93
CA THR A 54 -7.06 12.27 -2.38
C THR A 54 -7.81 11.21 -3.19
N ILE A 55 -8.86 11.57 -3.93
CA ILE A 55 -9.49 10.64 -4.89
C ILE A 55 -8.50 10.24 -5.99
N PHE A 56 -7.73 11.20 -6.51
CA PHE A 56 -6.81 10.95 -7.62
C PHE A 56 -5.45 10.39 -7.19
N LEU A 57 -4.91 10.88 -6.07
CA LEU A 57 -3.59 10.49 -5.58
C LEU A 57 -3.65 9.39 -4.50
N GLY A 58 -4.84 9.00 -4.07
CA GLY A 58 -5.07 7.91 -3.14
C GLY A 58 -4.29 8.09 -1.82
N PRO A 59 -3.54 7.08 -1.36
CA PRO A 59 -2.81 7.12 -0.10
C PRO A 59 -1.69 8.18 -0.08
N VAL A 60 -1.18 8.64 -1.23
CA VAL A 60 -0.11 9.64 -1.29
C VAL A 60 -0.52 10.95 -0.62
N THR A 61 -1.79 11.36 -0.81
CA THR A 61 -2.35 12.55 -0.13
C THR A 61 -3.32 12.20 0.98
N GLY A 62 -3.87 10.98 0.98
CA GLY A 62 -4.66 10.44 2.07
C GLY A 62 -3.88 10.32 3.38
N ILE A 63 -2.63 9.88 3.33
CA ILE A 63 -1.77 9.78 4.52
C ILE A 63 -1.54 11.17 5.15
N PRO A 64 -1.03 12.19 4.43
CA PRO A 64 -0.91 13.55 4.95
C PRO A 64 -2.21 14.09 5.54
N TYR A 65 -3.33 13.95 4.82
CA TYR A 65 -4.63 14.37 5.31
C TYR A 65 -4.98 13.70 6.64
N SER A 66 -4.79 12.38 6.73
CA SER A 66 -5.13 11.58 7.91
C SER A 66 -4.22 11.82 9.12
N LEU A 67 -3.02 12.38 8.91
CA LEU A 67 -2.11 12.80 9.97
C LEU A 67 -2.44 14.20 10.49
N LEU A 68 -2.89 15.09 9.60
CA LEU A 68 -3.24 16.47 9.95
C LEU A 68 -4.60 16.56 10.67
N TYR A 69 -5.53 15.66 10.37
CA TYR A 69 -6.90 15.74 10.84
C TYR A 69 -7.35 14.47 11.58
N LYS A 70 -7.70 14.63 12.87
CA LYS A 70 -8.12 13.52 13.76
C LYS A 70 -9.33 12.75 13.27
N GLU A 71 -10.20 13.41 12.52
CA GLU A 71 -11.43 12.84 11.97
C GLU A 71 -11.16 11.68 10.99
N ALA A 72 -9.94 11.62 10.46
CA ALA A 72 -9.46 10.59 9.54
C ALA A 72 -8.64 9.49 10.25
N GLU A 73 -8.91 9.22 11.54
CA GLU A 73 -8.22 8.17 12.30
C GLU A 73 -8.46 6.76 11.73
N TYR A 74 -9.69 6.45 11.32
CA TYR A 74 -9.99 5.16 10.68
C TYR A 74 -9.23 4.96 9.36
N PRO A 75 -9.29 5.87 8.37
CA PRO A 75 -8.50 5.73 7.15
C PRO A 75 -6.99 5.72 7.43
N ARG A 76 -6.51 6.47 8.43
CA ARG A 76 -5.11 6.39 8.88
C ARG A 76 -4.74 4.97 9.30
N SER A 77 -5.51 4.36 10.20
CA SER A 77 -5.26 3.01 10.68
C SER A 77 -5.23 2.00 9.53
N LEU A 78 -6.15 2.14 8.57
CA LEU A 78 -6.23 1.25 7.40
C LEU A 78 -5.00 1.39 6.49
N MET A 79 -4.59 2.62 6.18
CA MET A 79 -3.39 2.88 5.38
C MET A 79 -2.12 2.40 6.08
N MET A 80 -1.98 2.65 7.39
CA MET A 80 -0.80 2.20 8.16
C MET A 80 -0.69 0.68 8.22
N ARG A 81 -1.81 -0.02 8.38
CA ARG A 81 -1.85 -1.50 8.31
C ARG A 81 -1.50 -1.99 6.91
N GLY A 82 -2.03 -1.36 5.86
CA GLY A 82 -1.65 -1.66 4.48
C GLY A 82 -0.15 -1.48 4.25
N LEU A 83 0.43 -0.39 4.76
CA LEU A 83 1.86 -0.10 4.66
C LEU A 83 2.72 -1.15 5.37
N LEU A 84 2.29 -1.60 6.55
CA LEU A 84 2.95 -2.70 7.27
C LEU A 84 2.90 -4.00 6.47
N VAL A 85 1.75 -4.32 5.87
CA VAL A 85 1.60 -5.53 5.03
C VAL A 85 2.51 -5.46 3.79
N ILE A 86 2.59 -4.30 3.13
CA ILE A 86 3.54 -4.06 2.02
C ILE A 86 4.98 -4.28 2.50
N LEU A 87 5.33 -3.76 3.68
CA LEU A 87 6.67 -3.87 4.22
C LEU A 87 7.03 -5.33 4.54
N VAL A 88 6.10 -6.11 5.08
CA VAL A 88 6.28 -7.55 5.28
C VAL A 88 6.52 -8.27 3.96
N ALA A 89 5.72 -7.98 2.92
CA ALA A 89 5.94 -8.55 1.60
C ALA A 89 7.32 -8.18 1.02
N ALA A 90 7.74 -6.92 1.19
CA ALA A 90 9.05 -6.45 0.75
C ALA A 90 10.19 -7.16 1.48
N ILE A 91 10.06 -7.42 2.78
CA ILE A 91 11.03 -8.22 3.54
C ILE A 91 11.07 -9.65 3.00
N ILE A 92 9.93 -10.29 2.74
CA ILE A 92 9.89 -11.66 2.19
C ILE A 92 10.60 -11.71 0.83
N PHE A 93 10.35 -10.74 -0.05
CA PHE A 93 11.06 -10.64 -1.33
C PHE A 93 12.55 -10.41 -1.15
N GLY A 94 12.95 -9.51 -0.26
CA GLY A 94 14.36 -9.19 0.01
C GLY A 94 15.13 -10.36 0.64
N VAL A 95 14.53 -11.06 1.61
CA VAL A 95 15.13 -12.26 2.22
C VAL A 95 15.19 -13.41 1.23
N GLY A 96 14.11 -13.64 0.47
CA GLY A 96 14.11 -14.64 -0.59
C GLY A 96 15.25 -14.42 -1.58
N TRP A 97 15.49 -13.15 -1.95
CA TRP A 97 16.58 -12.76 -2.82
C TRP A 97 17.97 -12.97 -2.21
N LEU A 98 18.16 -12.70 -0.92
CA LEU A 98 19.45 -12.90 -0.25
C LEU A 98 19.83 -14.37 -0.06
N VAL A 99 18.84 -15.26 -0.04
CA VAL A 99 19.02 -16.70 0.20
C VAL A 99 19.15 -17.50 -1.11
N SER A 100 18.90 -16.86 -2.26
CA SER A 100 18.95 -17.46 -3.60
C SER A 100 20.20 -17.07 -4.38
#